data_AF-A0A957M9S5-F1
#
_entry.id   AF-A0A957M9S5-F1
#
_cell.length_a   1.000
_cell.length_b   1.000
_cell.length_c   1.000
_cell.angle_alpha   90.00
_cell.angle_beta   90.00
_cell.angle_gamma   90.00
#
_symmetry.space_group_name_H-M   'P 1'
#
loop_
_entity.id
_entity.type
_entity.pdbx_description
1 polymer ?
#
loop_
_entity_poly.entity_id
_entity_poly.type
_entity_poly.pdbx_seq_one_letter_code
_entity_poly.pdbx_strand_id
1 'polypeptide(L)'
;MRAILTSIRRAVAQFLASDFCTRKRYVVPFLLIVGATSILIDVATGPYVNFTAGHFLVVAVGAYCLGAAWGIAIAGAMLLAQAAVYLAVWPQPFPPLFVVTTLVNRGIIYLFAILMLAAIKDAHQVREENLRLRTLRQTMVTVNDIVLNRLQLLSAFLDLCEEGRSLTPANVAA
;
A
#
# COMPACT_ATOMS: atom_id res chain seq x y z
N MET A 1 15.22 22.58 27.17
CA MET A 1 14.70 23.36 26.01
C MET A 1 15.51 23.16 24.72
N ARG A 2 16.83 23.41 24.70
CA ARG A 2 17.66 23.19 23.48
C ARG A 2 17.67 21.76 22.94
N ALA A 3 17.72 20.75 23.81
CA ALA A 3 17.69 19.34 23.41
C ALA A 3 16.37 18.89 22.75
N ILE A 4 15.25 19.49 23.17
CA ILE A 4 13.93 19.23 22.59
C ILE A 4 13.84 19.86 21.20
N LEU A 5 14.32 21.10 21.05
CA LEU A 5 14.37 21.79 19.76
C LEU A 5 15.27 21.08 18.73
N THR A 6 16.41 20.52 19.16
CA THR A 6 17.29 19.74 18.26
C THR A 6 16.70 18.39 17.90
N SER A 7 15.99 17.74 18.82
CA SER A 7 15.20 16.52 18.55
C SER A 7 14.11 16.78 17.49
N ILE A 8 13.30 17.82 17.69
CA ILE A 8 12.23 18.20 16.75
C ILE A 8 12.82 18.55 15.39
N ARG A 9 13.90 19.35 15.35
CA ARG A 9 14.55 19.72 14.09
C ARG A 9 15.10 18.50 13.34
N ARG A 10 15.68 17.51 14.04
CA ARG A 10 16.14 16.26 13.42
C ARG A 10 15.00 15.41 12.92
N ALA A 11 13.92 15.29 13.70
CA ALA A 11 12.72 14.55 13.30
C ALA A 11 12.07 15.19 12.06
N VAL A 12 11.99 16.52 12.01
CA VAL A 12 11.48 17.27 10.85
C VAL A 12 12.41 17.10 9.64
N ALA A 13 13.73 17.19 9.81
CA ALA A 13 14.68 16.98 8.72
C ALA A 13 14.66 15.54 8.18
N GLN A 14 14.54 14.53 9.05
CA GLN A 14 14.38 13.13 8.66
C GLN A 14 13.04 12.88 7.97
N PHE A 15 11.96 13.54 8.41
CA PHE A 15 10.66 13.46 7.76
C PHE A 15 10.70 14.07 6.35
N LEU A 16 11.30 15.27 6.20
CA LEU A 16 11.46 15.94 4.90
C LEU A 16 12.40 15.19 3.95
N ALA A 17 13.41 14.50 4.48
CA ALA A 17 14.33 13.68 3.70
C ALA A 17 13.83 12.25 3.43
N SER A 18 12.71 11.84 4.04
CA SER A 18 12.19 10.49 3.88
C SER A 18 11.56 10.27 2.50
N ASP A 19 11.52 9.00 2.05
CA ASP A 19 10.82 8.56 0.83
C ASP A 19 9.34 9.01 0.75
N PHE A 20 8.79 9.44 1.88
CA PHE A 20 7.48 10.04 2.02
C PHE A 20 7.34 11.35 1.26
N CYS A 21 8.36 12.22 1.29
CA CYS A 21 8.34 13.50 0.57
C CYS A 21 8.67 13.36 -0.92
N THR A 22 9.36 12.28 -1.32
CA THR A 22 9.83 12.09 -2.71
C THR A 22 8.91 11.17 -3.52
N ARG A 23 8.47 10.01 -2.99
CA ARG A 23 7.54 9.07 -3.67
C ARG A 23 6.06 9.30 -3.34
N LYS A 24 5.74 9.90 -2.20
CA LYS A 24 4.36 10.10 -1.70
C LYS A 24 4.04 11.57 -1.49
N ARG A 25 4.64 12.45 -2.31
CA ARG A 25 4.57 13.92 -2.21
C ARG A 25 3.14 14.46 -2.08
N TYR A 26 2.16 13.82 -2.71
CA TYR A 26 0.75 14.24 -2.69
C TYR A 26 -0.07 13.67 -1.53
N VAL A 27 0.43 12.64 -0.84
CA VAL A 27 -0.31 11.96 0.23
C VAL A 27 -0.43 12.86 1.45
N VAL A 28 0.64 13.53 1.89
CA VAL A 28 0.59 14.42 3.06
C VAL A 28 -0.32 15.63 2.83
N PRO A 29 -0.21 16.38 1.71
CA PRO A 29 -1.15 17.44 1.40
C PRO A 29 -2.60 16.95 1.32
N PHE A 30 -2.83 15.79 0.71
CA PHE A 30 -4.17 15.19 0.64
C PHE A 30 -4.72 14.90 2.04
N LEU A 31 -3.94 14.25 2.91
CA LEU A 31 -4.36 13.92 4.27
C LEU A 31 -4.68 15.18 5.08
N LEU A 32 -3.87 16.23 4.93
CA LEU A 32 -4.10 17.51 5.59
C LEU A 32 -5.35 18.21 5.07
N ILE A 33 -5.50 18.35 3.75
CA ILE A 33 -6.63 19.07 3.14
C ILE A 33 -7.93 18.32 3.43
N VAL A 34 -8.00 17.02 3.12
CA VAL A 34 -9.22 16.24 3.28
C VAL A 34 -9.53 16.05 4.76
N GLY A 35 -8.53 15.78 5.61
CA GLY A 35 -8.71 15.64 7.06
C GLY A 35 -9.16 16.92 7.74
N ALA A 36 -8.55 18.06 7.39
CA ALA A 36 -8.99 19.35 7.92
C ALA A 36 -10.39 19.71 7.42
N THR A 37 -10.69 19.48 6.14
CA THR A 37 -11.99 19.77 5.55
C THR A 37 -13.09 18.91 6.19
N SER A 38 -12.85 17.62 6.41
CA SER A 38 -13.84 16.74 7.07
C SER A 38 -14.15 17.20 8.49
N ILE A 39 -13.14 17.63 9.25
CA ILE A 39 -13.34 18.14 10.61
C ILE A 39 -14.05 19.51 10.57
N LEU A 40 -13.69 20.39 9.64
CA LEU A 40 -14.37 21.68 9.46
C LEU A 40 -15.85 21.51 9.09
N ILE A 41 -16.17 20.50 8.26
CA ILE A 41 -17.54 20.13 7.95
C ILE A 41 -18.24 19.69 9.24
N ASP A 42 -17.67 18.76 10.02
CA ASP A 42 -18.25 18.32 11.30
C ASP A 42 -18.50 19.48 12.28
N VAL A 43 -17.62 20.49 12.29
CA VAL A 43 -17.82 21.72 13.06
C VAL A 43 -18.98 22.56 12.51
N ALA A 44 -19.03 22.76 11.19
CA ALA A 44 -20.01 23.63 10.53
C ALA A 44 -21.42 23.04 10.50
N THR A 45 -21.54 21.73 10.28
CA THR A 45 -22.83 21.01 10.24
C THR A 45 -23.27 20.56 11.63
N GLY A 46 -22.40 20.70 12.62
CA GLY A 46 -22.61 20.26 13.98
C GLY A 46 -22.51 18.73 14.15
N PRO A 47 -22.49 18.26 15.39
CA PRO A 47 -22.21 16.87 15.75
C PRO A 47 -23.31 15.87 15.35
N TYR A 48 -24.43 16.37 14.81
CA TYR A 48 -25.55 15.58 14.30
C TYR A 48 -25.29 15.03 12.89
N VAL A 49 -24.46 15.71 12.10
CA VAL A 49 -24.09 15.31 10.74
C VAL A 49 -22.61 14.95 10.77
N ASN A 50 -22.33 13.70 11.12
CA ASN A 50 -20.97 13.17 11.14
C ASN A 50 -20.51 12.83 9.71
N PHE A 51 -19.49 13.51 9.21
CA PHE A 51 -18.85 13.23 7.92
C PHE A 51 -17.88 12.04 8.02
N THR A 52 -18.43 10.88 8.39
CA THR A 52 -17.74 9.60 8.59
C THR A 52 -16.92 9.16 7.39
N ALA A 53 -17.43 9.36 6.19
CA ALA A 53 -16.75 8.98 4.95
C ALA A 53 -15.42 9.71 4.76
N GLY A 54 -15.36 11.01 5.08
CA GLY A 54 -14.12 11.79 4.97
C GLY A 54 -13.04 11.30 5.93
N HIS A 55 -13.41 11.05 7.20
CA HIS A 55 -12.48 10.51 8.19
C HIS A 55 -11.96 9.13 7.79
N PHE A 56 -12.87 8.26 7.33
CA PHE A 56 -12.49 6.93 6.86
C PHE A 56 -11.52 6.99 5.68
N LEU A 57 -11.78 7.87 4.71
CA LEU A 57 -10.93 8.06 3.54
C LEU A 57 -9.51 8.48 3.93
N VAL A 58 -9.38 9.42 4.87
CA VAL A 58 -8.08 9.90 5.37
C VAL A 58 -7.32 8.79 6.08
N VAL A 59 -8.00 8.02 6.95
CA VAL A 59 -7.40 6.87 7.63
C VAL A 59 -6.98 5.78 6.64
N ALA A 60 -7.84 5.45 5.68
CA ALA A 60 -7.58 4.43 4.68
C ALA A 60 -6.40 4.79 3.77
N VAL A 61 -6.35 6.03 3.27
CA VAL A 61 -5.23 6.53 2.46
C VAL A 61 -3.95 6.56 3.28
N GLY A 62 -4.03 6.99 4.54
CA GLY A 62 -2.91 6.94 5.47
C GLY A 62 -2.36 5.52 5.64
N ALA A 63 -3.24 4.56 5.94
CA ALA A 63 -2.88 3.16 6.12
C ALA A 63 -2.28 2.54 4.85
N TYR A 64 -2.93 2.73 3.70
CA TYR A 64 -2.54 2.11 2.43
C TYR A 64 -1.21 2.69 1.92
N CYS A 65 -1.14 4.02 1.84
CA CYS A 65 0.02 4.70 1.28
C CYS A 65 1.18 4.66 2.26
N LEU A 66 0.97 4.94 3.54
CA LEU A 66 2.05 5.19 4.50
C LEU A 66 2.37 3.98 5.38
N GLY A 67 1.44 3.04 5.49
CA GLY A 67 1.56 1.82 6.28
C GLY A 67 0.64 1.82 7.50
N ALA A 68 0.42 0.64 8.08
CA ALA A 68 -0.54 0.44 9.17
C ALA A 68 -0.26 1.33 10.40
N ALA A 69 1.01 1.50 10.78
CA ALA A 69 1.39 2.37 11.91
C ALA A 69 0.94 3.82 11.71
N TRP A 70 1.10 4.36 10.50
CA TRP A 70 0.61 5.70 10.16
C TRP A 70 -0.91 5.75 10.10
N GLY A 71 -1.55 4.71 9.58
CA GLY A 71 -3.02 4.56 9.62
C GLY A 71 -3.56 4.64 11.05
N ILE A 72 -2.92 3.95 12.01
CA ILE A 72 -3.30 3.98 13.43
C ILE A 72 -3.12 5.37 14.02
N ALA A 73 -1.98 6.02 13.76
CA ALA A 73 -1.72 7.38 14.25
C ALA A 73 -2.74 8.39 13.72
N ILE A 74 -3.07 8.31 12.43
CA ILE A 74 -4.06 9.17 11.78
C ILE A 74 -5.47 8.89 12.32
N ALA A 75 -5.84 7.62 12.53
CA ALA A 75 -7.10 7.24 13.13
C ALA A 75 -7.25 7.82 14.55
N GLY A 76 -6.19 7.72 15.37
CA GLY A 76 -6.15 8.33 16.69
C GLY A 76 -6.33 9.85 16.63
N ALA A 77 -5.62 10.53 15.72
CA ALA A 77 -5.75 11.97 15.52
C ALA A 77 -7.17 12.39 15.10
N MET A 78 -7.81 11.65 14.20
CA MET A 78 -9.19 11.91 13.76
C MET A 78 -10.19 11.70 14.90
N LEU A 79 -10.04 10.64 15.70
CA LEU A 79 -10.89 10.40 16.88
C LEU A 79 -10.75 11.51 17.93
N LEU A 80 -9.53 11.98 18.18
CA LEU A 80 -9.28 13.07 19.12
C LEU A 80 -9.86 14.39 18.61
N ALA A 81 -9.67 14.70 17.32
CA ALA A 81 -10.26 15.89 16.71
C ALA A 81 -11.79 15.87 16.82
N GLN A 82 -12.40 14.72 16.55
CA GLN A 82 -13.84 14.55 16.69
C GLN A 82 -14.33 14.67 18.14
N ALA A 83 -13.61 14.10 19.10
CA ALA A 83 -13.90 14.29 20.52
C ALA A 83 -13.84 15.78 20.91
N ALA A 84 -12.87 16.53 20.38
CA ALA A 84 -12.78 17.98 20.59
C ALA A 84 -13.99 18.73 20.01
N VAL A 85 -14.48 18.34 18.83
CA VAL A 85 -15.73 18.90 18.25
C VAL A 85 -16.91 18.65 19.18
N TYR A 86 -17.07 17.43 19.70
CA TYR A 86 -18.14 17.11 20.65
C TYR A 86 -18.06 17.95 21.94
N LEU A 87 -16.85 18.12 22.49
CA LEU A 87 -16.64 18.91 23.71
C LEU A 87 -16.83 20.42 23.49
N ALA A 88 -16.55 20.92 22.29
CA ALA A 88 -16.68 22.35 21.97
C ALA A 88 -18.13 22.81 21.77
N VAL A 89 -19.08 21.89 21.56
CA VAL A 89 -20.48 22.23 21.33
C VAL A 89 -21.24 22.34 22.65
N TRP A 90 -21.86 23.49 22.89
CA TRP A 90 -22.75 23.74 24.02
C TRP A 90 -24.09 24.34 23.56
N PRO A 91 -25.24 23.86 24.07
CA PRO A 91 -25.41 22.75 25.03
C PRO A 91 -25.01 21.40 24.42
N GLN A 92 -24.58 20.47 25.28
CA GLN A 92 -24.17 19.14 24.84
C GLN A 92 -25.34 18.42 24.16
N PRO A 93 -25.21 18.07 22.86
CA PRO A 93 -26.33 17.59 22.06
C PRO A 93 -26.69 16.14 22.35
N PHE A 94 -25.78 15.38 23.00
CA PHE A 94 -25.94 13.96 23.28
C PHE A 94 -25.47 13.62 24.70
N PRO A 95 -26.01 12.55 25.31
CA PRO A 95 -25.48 12.01 26.55
C PRO A 95 -24.00 11.61 26.39
N PRO A 96 -23.15 11.80 27.42
CA PRO A 96 -21.73 11.44 27.34
C PRO A 96 -21.47 9.98 26.92
N LEU A 97 -22.32 9.05 27.38
CA LEU A 97 -22.22 7.63 27.03
C LEU A 97 -22.36 7.40 25.52
N PHE A 98 -23.23 8.15 24.84
CA PHE A 98 -23.44 8.04 23.39
C PHE A 98 -22.22 8.51 22.60
N VAL A 99 -21.56 9.57 23.08
CA VAL A 99 -20.32 10.08 22.46
C VAL A 99 -19.20 9.04 22.59
N VAL A 100 -19.04 8.47 23.79
CA VAL A 100 -18.03 7.43 24.04
C VAL A 100 -18.28 6.19 23.17
N THR A 101 -19.50 5.67 23.14
CA THR A 101 -19.82 4.47 22.34
C THR A 101 -19.63 4.72 20.84
N THR A 102 -19.96 5.92 20.36
CA THR A 102 -19.74 6.33 18.96
C THR A 102 -18.25 6.38 18.62
N LEU A 103 -17.42 7.00 19.47
CA LEU A 103 -15.97 7.08 19.26
C LEU A 103 -15.32 5.70 19.30
N VAL A 104 -15.72 4.83 20.24
CA VAL A 104 -15.23 3.45 20.32
C VAL A 104 -15.59 2.66 19.07
N ASN A 105 -16.86 2.70 18.65
CA ASN A 105 -17.31 1.99 17.45
C ASN A 105 -16.54 2.45 16.20
N ARG A 106 -16.32 3.77 16.07
CA ARG A 106 -15.48 4.32 14.99
C ARG A 106 -14.04 3.84 15.07
N GLY A 107 -13.45 3.81 16.26
CA GLY A 107 -12.09 3.31 16.46
C GLY A 107 -11.95 1.86 16.02
N ILE A 108 -12.94 1.03 16.33
CA ILE A 108 -13.02 -0.37 15.87
C ILE A 108 -13.08 -0.42 14.34
N ILE A 109 -13.97 0.37 13.71
CA ILE A 109 -14.10 0.42 12.24
C ILE A 109 -12.78 0.83 11.58
N TYR A 110 -12.08 1.85 12.11
CA TYR A 110 -10.78 2.26 11.60
C TYR A 110 -9.73 1.18 11.75
N LEU A 111 -9.67 0.51 12.90
CA LEU A 111 -8.74 -0.57 13.13
C LEU A 111 -8.96 -1.73 12.15
N PHE A 112 -10.22 -2.16 11.97
CA PHE A 112 -10.57 -3.19 10.99
C PHE A 112 -10.17 -2.79 9.57
N ALA A 113 -10.42 -1.54 9.17
CA ALA A 113 -10.04 -1.05 7.86
C ALA A 113 -8.53 -1.03 7.64
N ILE A 114 -7.77 -0.58 8.64
CA ILE A 114 -6.30 -0.58 8.60
C ILE A 114 -5.78 -2.00 8.43
N LEU A 115 -6.29 -2.95 9.22
CA LEU A 115 -5.89 -4.35 9.16
C LEU A 115 -6.26 -4.98 7.82
N MET A 116 -7.47 -4.71 7.31
CA MET A 116 -7.91 -5.23 6.02
C MET A 116 -7.05 -4.67 4.87
N LEU A 117 -6.72 -3.37 4.90
CA LEU A 117 -5.84 -2.77 3.89
C LEU A 117 -4.41 -3.30 3.97
N ALA A 118 -3.90 -3.57 5.17
CA ALA A 118 -2.61 -4.23 5.35
C ALA A 118 -2.63 -5.64 4.75
N ALA A 119 -3.65 -6.44 5.07
CA ALA A 119 -3.80 -7.79 4.53
C ALA A 119 -3.95 -7.80 3.00
N ILE A 120 -4.71 -6.86 2.43
CA ILE A 120 -4.86 -6.70 0.98
C ILE A 120 -3.50 -6.37 0.33
N LYS A 121 -2.73 -5.47 0.95
CA LYS A 121 -1.42 -5.09 0.44
C LYS A 121 -0.43 -6.26 0.46
N ASP A 122 -0.42 -7.03 1.55
CA ASP A 122 0.42 -8.22 1.67
C ASP A 122 0.01 -9.29 0.64
N ALA A 123 -1.29 -9.51 0.46
CA ALA A 123 -1.81 -10.41 -0.57
C ALA A 123 -1.42 -9.98 -2.00
N HIS A 124 -1.40 -8.67 -2.29
CA HIS A 124 -0.93 -8.16 -3.59
C HIS A 124 0.56 -8.42 -3.81
N GLN A 125 1.39 -8.23 -2.78
CA GLN A 125 2.82 -8.51 -2.87
C GLN A 125 3.08 -10.00 -3.14
N VAL A 126 2.42 -10.88 -2.38
CA VAL A 126 2.51 -12.33 -2.59
C VAL A 126 2.03 -12.73 -3.99
N ARG A 127 0.98 -12.07 -4.51
CA ARG A 127 0.50 -12.31 -5.87
C ARG A 127 1.53 -11.90 -6.92
N GLU A 128 2.17 -10.74 -6.77
CA GLU A 128 3.20 -10.27 -7.69
C GLU A 128 4.44 -11.19 -7.69
N GLU A 129 4.89 -11.63 -6.52
CA GLU A 129 5.99 -12.57 -6.38
C GLU A 129 5.67 -13.91 -7.06
N ASN A 130 4.47 -14.45 -6.83
CA ASN A 130 4.02 -15.67 -7.49
C ASN A 130 3.95 -15.53 -9.01
N LEU A 131 3.51 -14.39 -9.53
CA LEU A 131 3.51 -14.12 -10.96
C LEU A 131 4.94 -14.08 -11.51
N ARG A 132 5.88 -13.40 -10.84
CA ARG A 132 7.30 -13.37 -11.22
C ARG A 132 7.91 -14.77 -11.24
N LEU A 133 7.64 -15.59 -10.22
CA LEU A 133 8.12 -16.97 -10.14
C LEU A 133 7.55 -17.84 -11.27
N ARG A 134 6.27 -17.69 -11.60
CA ARG A 134 5.65 -18.40 -12.74
C ARG A 134 6.30 -18.01 -14.07
N THR A 135 6.53 -16.71 -14.29
CA THR A 135 7.21 -16.22 -15.48
C THR A 135 8.63 -16.77 -15.58
N LEU A 136 9.40 -16.74 -14.48
CA LEU A 136 10.75 -17.31 -14.44
C LEU A 136 10.75 -18.81 -14.74
N ARG A 137 9.84 -19.58 -14.14
CA ARG A 137 9.69 -21.01 -14.41
C ARG A 137 9.37 -21.27 -15.89
N GLN A 138 8.48 -20.49 -16.49
CA GLN A 138 8.14 -20.63 -17.91
C GLN A 138 9.36 -20.33 -18.80
N THR A 139 10.11 -19.26 -18.51
CA THR A 139 11.33 -18.96 -19.27
C THR A 139 12.39 -20.06 -19.14
N MET A 140 12.54 -20.66 -17.95
CA MET A 140 13.48 -21.76 -17.75
C MET A 140 13.12 -22.99 -18.58
N VAL A 141 11.84 -23.37 -18.65
CA VAL A 141 11.38 -24.49 -19.47
C VAL A 141 11.62 -24.20 -20.95
N THR A 142 11.25 -23.01 -21.44
CA THR A 142 11.48 -22.65 -22.85
C THR A 142 12.95 -22.64 -23.23
N VAL A 143 13.83 -22.11 -22.36
CA VAL A 143 15.28 -22.15 -22.60
C VAL A 143 15.79 -23.59 -22.62
N ASN A 144 15.31 -24.44 -21.70
CA ASN A 144 15.69 -25.85 -21.69
C ASN A 144 15.26 -26.59 -22.97
N ASP A 145 14.05 -26.34 -23.46
CA ASP A 145 13.57 -26.92 -24.72
C ASP A 145 14.39 -26.45 -25.93
N ILE A 146 14.80 -25.17 -25.96
CA ILE A 146 15.69 -24.64 -26.99
C ILE A 146 17.06 -25.32 -26.92
N VAL A 147 17.64 -25.46 -25.73
CA VAL A 147 18.95 -26.10 -25.56
C VAL A 147 18.88 -27.57 -25.97
N LEU A 148 17.86 -28.31 -25.54
CA LEU A 148 17.63 -29.70 -25.95
C LEU A 148 17.48 -29.84 -27.45
N ASN A 149 16.67 -29.00 -28.09
CA ASN A 149 16.50 -29.00 -29.54
C ASN A 149 17.83 -28.71 -30.25
N ARG A 150 18.62 -27.73 -29.78
CA ARG A 150 19.94 -27.43 -30.34
C ARG A 150 20.94 -28.57 -30.16
N LEU A 151 20.90 -29.25 -29.01
CA LEU A 151 21.74 -30.42 -28.76
C LEU A 151 21.35 -31.60 -29.66
N GLN A 152 20.07 -31.85 -29.86
CA GLN A 152 19.56 -32.87 -30.80
C GLN A 152 19.94 -32.56 -32.25
N LEU A 153 19.89 -31.28 -32.64
CA LEU A 153 20.36 -30.83 -33.95
C LEU A 153 21.86 -31.07 -34.10
N LEU A 154 22.67 -30.74 -33.09
CA LEU A 154 24.11 -31.00 -33.10
C LEU A 154 24.44 -32.48 -33.15
N SER A 155 23.73 -33.35 -32.43
CA SER A 155 23.93 -34.80 -32.52
C SER A 155 23.58 -35.33 -33.91
N ALA A 156 22.46 -34.89 -34.50
CA ALA A 156 22.09 -35.27 -35.87
C ALA A 156 23.12 -34.79 -36.91
N PHE A 157 23.69 -33.59 -36.72
CA PHE A 157 24.77 -33.07 -37.57
C PHE A 157 26.05 -33.90 -37.44
N LEU A 158 26.40 -34.36 -36.22
CA LEU A 158 27.56 -35.21 -36.00
C LEU A 158 27.36 -36.59 -36.64
N ASP A 159 26.20 -37.21 -36.47
CA ASP A 159 25.85 -38.49 -37.10
C ASP A 159 25.93 -38.42 -38.64
N LEU A 160 25.40 -37.33 -39.24
CA LEU A 160 25.50 -37.09 -40.68
C LEU A 160 26.94 -36.90 -41.17
N CYS A 161 27.79 -36.27 -40.35
CA CYS A 161 29.22 -36.12 -40.65
C CYS A 161 29.97 -37.45 -40.54
N GLU A 162 29.66 -38.28 -39.54
CA GLU A 162 30.25 -39.61 -39.36
C GLU A 162 29.85 -40.58 -40.49
N GLU A 163 28.63 -40.48 -41.02
CA GLU A 163 28.18 -41.24 -42.20
C GLU A 163 28.77 -40.74 -43.54
N GLY A 164 29.52 -39.64 -43.55
CA GLY A 164 30.14 -39.08 -44.76
C GLY A 164 29.15 -38.51 -45.78
N ARG A 165 27.92 -38.17 -45.37
CA ARG A 165 26.89 -37.60 -46.25
C ARG A 165 27.03 -36.09 -46.41
N SER A 166 26.80 -35.59 -47.62
CA SER A 166 26.83 -34.14 -47.90
C SER A 166 25.67 -33.41 -47.21
N LEU A 167 26.00 -32.36 -46.45
CA LEU A 167 25.03 -31.48 -45.80
C LEU A 167 24.27 -30.65 -46.85
N THR A 168 23.05 -31.09 -47.17
CA THR A 168 22.11 -30.34 -48.01
C THR A 168 20.91 -29.89 -47.18
N PRO A 169 20.24 -28.76 -47.53
CA PRO A 169 19.12 -28.23 -46.76
C PRO A 169 17.98 -29.24 -46.53
N ALA A 170 17.84 -30.23 -47.41
CA ALA A 170 16.83 -31.28 -47.30
C ALA A 170 17.10 -32.29 -46.16
N ASN A 171 18.36 -32.48 -45.77
CA ASN A 171 18.75 -33.45 -44.74
C ASN A 171 18.77 -32.85 -43.33
N VAL A 172 18.69 -31.52 -43.20
CA VAL A 172 18.78 -30.77 -41.93
C VAL A 172 17.38 -30.43 -41.37
N ALA A 173 16.32 -30.60 -42.16
CA ALA A 173 14.96 -30.17 -41.83
C ALA A 173 13.97 -31.32 -41.53
N ALA A 174 14.44 -32.58 -41.52
CA ALA A 174 13.64 -33.77 -41.17
C ALA A 174 13.97 -34.23 -39.75
#